data_AF-A0AB35YEY2-F1
#
_entry.id   AF-A0AB35YEY2-F1
#
_cell.length_a   1.000
_cell.length_b   1.000
_cell.length_c   1.000
_cell.angle_alpha   90.00
_cell.angle_beta   90.00
_cell.angle_gamma   90.00
#
_symmetry.space_group_name_H-M   'P 1'
#
loop_
_entity.id
_entity.type
_entity.pdbx_description
1 polymer ?
#
loop_
_entity_poly.entity_id
_entity_poly.type
_entity_poly.pdbx_seq_one_letter_code
_entity_poly.pdbx_strand_id
1 'polypeptide(L)'
;MKRILQGFFLLMFAIVVISWLIVEKQPSPIPVSFSNSPTYAEEFSEKLQVTNFTQKIIQAIRKAGYSPDSTVGYLVDSPNRQIITIQLHDGSEIEKSTESEIQSIINELANEDNMGAFIVNVELLEIK
;
A
#
# COMPACT_ATOMS: atom_id res chain seq x y z
N MET A 1 -62.66 -8.36 -29.57
CA MET A 1 -62.12 -8.62 -28.22
C MET A 1 -61.19 -9.85 -28.14
N LYS A 2 -61.54 -11.03 -28.72
CA LYS A 2 -60.68 -12.24 -28.67
C LYS A 2 -59.24 -12.06 -29.20
N ARG A 3 -59.05 -11.38 -30.34
CA ARG A 3 -57.70 -11.17 -30.93
C ARG A 3 -56.81 -10.23 -30.12
N ILE A 4 -57.39 -9.23 -29.45
CA ILE A 4 -56.68 -8.31 -28.56
C ILE A 4 -56.25 -9.03 -27.28
N LEU A 5 -57.13 -9.87 -26.73
CA LEU A 5 -56.83 -10.67 -25.54
C LEU A 5 -55.74 -11.72 -25.79
N GLN A 6 -55.74 -12.37 -26.96
CA GLN A 6 -54.67 -13.29 -27.38
C GLN A 6 -53.32 -12.58 -27.56
N GLY A 7 -53.32 -11.36 -28.12
CA GLY A 7 -52.10 -10.55 -28.24
C GLY A 7 -51.52 -10.17 -26.88
N PHE A 8 -52.37 -9.81 -25.91
CA PHE A 8 -51.92 -9.51 -24.55
C PHE A 8 -51.30 -10.73 -23.85
N PHE A 9 -51.89 -11.92 -24.04
CA PHE A 9 -51.37 -13.17 -23.47
C PHE A 9 -50.00 -13.54 -24.03
N LEU A 10 -49.79 -13.38 -25.35
CA LEU A 10 -48.49 -13.61 -25.99
C LEU A 10 -47.43 -12.61 -25.53
N LEU A 11 -47.80 -11.33 -25.35
CA LEU A 11 -46.90 -10.31 -24.84
C LEU A 11 -46.42 -10.64 -23.41
N MET A 12 -47.35 -11.04 -22.53
CA MET A 12 -47.02 -11.45 -21.16
C MET A 12 -46.09 -12.66 -21.14
N PHE A 13 -46.35 -13.66 -21.99
CA PHE A 13 -45.49 -14.84 -22.09
C PHE A 13 -44.07 -14.48 -22.56
N ALA A 14 -43.94 -13.59 -23.55
CA ALA A 14 -42.64 -13.13 -24.03
C ALA A 14 -41.85 -12.40 -22.93
N ILE A 15 -42.51 -11.56 -22.13
CA ILE A 15 -41.87 -10.84 -21.02
C ILE A 15 -41.32 -11.82 -19.98
N VAL A 16 -42.06 -12.87 -19.64
CA VAL A 16 -41.62 -13.89 -18.68
C VAL A 16 -40.40 -14.65 -19.19
N VAL A 17 -40.41 -15.08 -20.46
CA VAL A 17 -39.29 -15.82 -21.07
C VAL A 17 -38.02 -14.96 -21.14
N ILE A 18 -38.15 -13.69 -21.52
CA ILE A 18 -37.02 -12.75 -21.57
C ILE A 18 -36.45 -12.51 -20.17
N SER A 19 -37.32 -12.39 -19.16
CA SER A 19 -36.89 -12.17 -17.77
C SER A 19 -36.12 -13.38 -17.23
N TRP A 20 -36.54 -14.60 -17.59
CA TRP A 20 -35.85 -15.82 -17.18
C TRP A 20 -34.47 -15.96 -17.83
N LEU A 21 -34.33 -15.59 -19.10
CA LEU A 21 -33.06 -15.58 -19.84
C LEU A 21 -32.03 -14.58 -19.28
N ILE A 22 -32.49 -13.49 -18.65
CA ILE A 22 -31.60 -12.49 -18.03
C ILE A 22 -31.03 -13.02 -16.71
N VAL A 23 -31.79 -13.81 -15.94
CA VAL A 23 -31.36 -14.38 -14.66
C VAL A 23 -30.22 -15.39 -14.85
N GLU A 24 -30.26 -16.24 -15.88
CA GLU A 24 -29.19 -17.21 -16.14
C GLU A 24 -27.85 -16.58 -16.57
N LYS A 25 -27.89 -15.35 -17.10
CA LYS A 25 -26.70 -14.61 -17.53
C LYS A 25 -26.07 -13.76 -16.44
N GLN A 26 -26.66 -13.69 -15.24
CA GLN A 26 -26.03 -12.97 -14.16
C GLN A 26 -24.76 -13.72 -13.74
N PRO A 27 -23.58 -13.08 -13.81
CA PRO A 27 -22.36 -13.68 -13.29
C PRO A 27 -22.58 -13.97 -11.81
N SER A 28 -22.32 -15.21 -11.40
CA SER A 28 -22.40 -15.60 -10.00
C SER A 28 -21.51 -14.68 -9.16
N PRO A 29 -21.98 -14.19 -7.99
CA PRO A 29 -21.14 -13.38 -7.12
C PRO A 29 -19.88 -14.17 -6.77
N ILE A 30 -18.72 -13.64 -7.14
CA ILE A 30 -17.44 -14.22 -6.73
C ILE A 30 -17.39 -14.08 -5.20
N PRO A 31 -17.28 -15.17 -4.43
CA PRO A 31 -17.15 -15.06 -2.99
C PRO A 31 -15.83 -14.36 -2.68
N VAL A 32 -15.90 -13.14 -2.13
CA VAL A 32 -14.74 -12.42 -1.63
C VAL A 32 -14.32 -13.13 -0.34
N SER A 33 -13.27 -13.95 -0.41
CA SER A 33 -12.67 -14.55 0.77
C SER A 33 -11.86 -13.47 1.50
N PHE A 34 -12.46 -12.88 2.53
CA PHE A 34 -11.70 -12.07 3.48
C PHE A 34 -10.92 -13.04 4.37
N SER A 35 -9.62 -13.15 4.12
CA SER A 35 -8.69 -13.73 5.07
C SER A 35 -8.71 -12.89 6.35
N ASN A 36 -9.02 -13.50 7.50
CA ASN A 36 -8.91 -12.84 8.81
C ASN A 36 -7.44 -12.72 9.29
N SER A 37 -6.46 -13.20 8.51
CA SER A 37 -5.05 -12.97 8.79
C SER A 37 -4.70 -11.52 8.49
N PRO A 38 -3.96 -10.83 9.39
CA PRO A 38 -3.44 -9.50 9.09
C PRO A 38 -2.60 -9.55 7.82
N THR A 39 -2.68 -8.47 7.05
CA THR A 39 -1.82 -8.31 5.88
C THR A 39 -0.39 -8.00 6.33
N TYR A 40 0.59 -8.28 5.49
CA TYR A 40 1.99 -7.94 5.79
C TYR A 40 2.18 -6.45 6.15
N ALA A 41 1.44 -5.55 5.50
CA ALA A 41 1.49 -4.13 5.79
C ALA A 41 0.97 -3.79 7.21
N GLU A 42 -0.03 -4.52 7.70
CA GLU A 42 -0.55 -4.35 9.07
C GLU A 42 0.45 -4.83 10.11
N GLU A 43 1.03 -6.02 9.92
CA GLU A 43 2.08 -6.55 10.80
C GLU A 43 3.31 -5.63 10.81
N PHE A 44 3.70 -5.11 9.65
CA PHE A 44 4.78 -4.14 9.53
C PHE A 44 4.47 -2.84 10.27
N SER A 45 3.26 -2.31 10.14
CA SER A 45 2.83 -1.08 10.84
C SER A 45 2.84 -1.25 12.36
N GLU A 46 2.38 -2.41 12.87
CA GLU A 46 2.47 -2.73 14.29
C GLU A 46 3.94 -2.78 14.73
N LYS A 47 4.79 -3.44 13.94
CA LYS A 47 6.22 -3.56 14.24
C LYS A 47 6.94 -2.21 14.27
N LEU A 48 6.63 -1.30 13.35
CA LEU A 48 7.15 0.08 13.36
C LEU A 48 6.86 0.79 14.69
N GLN A 49 5.65 0.62 15.23
CA GLN A 49 5.23 1.24 16.48
C GLN A 49 5.92 0.59 17.69
N VAL A 50 5.90 -0.75 17.78
CA VAL A 50 6.46 -1.49 18.91
C VAL A 50 7.95 -1.24 19.08
N THR A 51 8.68 -1.12 17.97
CA THR A 51 10.15 -0.92 17.98
C THR A 51 10.57 0.55 18.03
N ASN A 52 9.63 1.49 17.87
CA ASN A 52 9.91 2.92 17.66
C ASN A 52 10.89 3.17 16.50
N PHE A 53 10.82 2.34 15.45
CA PHE A 53 11.81 2.31 14.36
C PHE A 53 12.04 3.67 13.71
N THR A 54 10.95 4.40 13.41
CA THR A 54 11.01 5.74 12.81
C THR A 54 11.82 6.70 13.67
N GLN A 55 11.65 6.67 14.99
CA GLN A 55 12.41 7.53 15.88
C GLN A 55 13.89 7.14 15.94
N LYS A 56 14.19 5.84 15.94
CA LYS A 56 15.58 5.34 15.90
C LYS A 56 16.30 5.81 14.63
N ILE A 57 15.65 5.71 13.48
CA ILE A 57 16.21 6.18 12.19
C ILE A 57 16.50 7.68 12.26
N ILE A 58 15.52 8.51 12.64
CA ILE A 58 15.68 9.96 12.72
C ILE A 58 16.84 10.32 13.65
N GLN A 59 16.94 9.67 14.81
CA GLN A 59 18.03 9.92 15.76
C GLN A 59 19.39 9.49 15.23
N ALA A 60 19.48 8.34 14.55
CA ALA A 60 20.72 7.84 13.99
C ALA A 60 21.23 8.73 12.85
N ILE A 61 20.33 9.14 11.95
CA ILE A 61 20.66 10.05 10.85
C ILE A 61 21.13 11.42 11.38
N ARG A 62 20.48 11.94 12.45
CA ARG A 62 20.95 13.16 13.13
C ARG A 62 22.32 13.00 13.78
N LYS A 63 22.60 11.84 14.40
CA LYS A 63 23.91 11.55 14.99
C LYS A 63 25.02 11.45 13.93
N ALA A 64 24.69 11.04 12.71
CA ALA A 64 25.61 11.04 11.57
C ALA A 64 25.87 12.45 11.00
N GLY A 65 25.16 13.48 11.48
CA GLY A 65 25.38 14.88 11.09
C GLY A 65 24.42 15.40 10.02
N TYR A 66 23.40 14.62 9.64
CA TYR A 66 22.37 15.05 8.70
C TYR A 66 21.17 15.69 9.40
N SER A 67 20.37 16.43 8.63
CA SER A 67 19.19 17.14 9.12
C SER A 67 17.91 16.56 8.49
N PRO A 68 17.44 15.39 8.93
CA PRO A 68 16.22 14.78 8.40
C PRO A 68 14.98 15.49 8.92
N ASP A 69 13.94 15.50 8.10
CA ASP A 69 12.59 15.83 8.52
C ASP A 69 12.13 14.96 9.70
N SER A 70 11.10 15.42 10.40
CA SER A 70 10.52 14.65 11.50
C SER A 70 9.64 13.49 11.03
N THR A 71 9.47 13.31 9.72
CA THR A 71 8.74 12.20 9.12
C THR A 71 9.63 11.30 8.27
N VAL A 72 9.20 10.05 8.11
CA VAL A 72 9.84 9.05 7.26
C VAL A 72 8.75 8.38 6.43
N GLY A 73 8.95 8.33 5.11
CA GLY A 73 8.04 7.66 4.20
C GLY A 73 8.31 6.17 4.13
N TYR A 74 7.26 5.35 4.14
CA TYR A 74 7.37 3.90 3.96
C TYR A 74 6.45 3.43 2.83
N LEU A 75 7.00 2.64 1.92
CA LEU A 75 6.24 1.90 0.91
C LEU A 75 6.58 0.42 1.05
N VAL A 76 5.60 -0.37 1.49
CA VAL A 76 5.82 -1.76 1.89
C VAL A 76 4.77 -2.64 1.23
N ASP A 77 5.24 -3.55 0.37
CA ASP A 77 4.40 -4.53 -0.31
C ASP A 77 4.68 -5.96 0.19
N SER A 78 5.96 -6.29 0.38
CA SER A 78 6.39 -7.61 0.88
C SER A 78 7.74 -7.50 1.59
N PRO A 79 8.19 -8.54 2.34
CA PRO A 79 9.49 -8.51 3.04
C PRO A 79 10.70 -8.14 2.17
N ASN A 80 10.64 -8.44 0.88
CA ASN A 80 11.73 -8.19 -0.08
C ASN A 80 11.49 -6.95 -0.95
N ARG A 81 10.38 -6.24 -0.76
CA ARG A 81 10.00 -5.05 -1.52
C ARG A 81 9.50 -3.99 -0.56
N GLN A 82 10.47 -3.33 0.07
CA GLN A 82 10.26 -2.26 1.04
C GLN A 82 11.13 -1.08 0.63
N ILE A 83 10.52 0.10 0.53
CA ILE A 83 11.21 1.36 0.26
C ILE A 83 11.01 2.27 1.46
N ILE A 84 12.07 2.94 1.88
CA ILE A 84 12.04 3.97 2.90
C ILE A 84 12.54 5.27 2.30
N THR A 85 11.76 6.34 2.48
CA THR A 85 12.09 7.68 1.97
C THR A 85 12.46 8.58 3.14
N ILE A 86 13.68 9.14 3.10
CA ILE A 86 14.18 10.10 4.05
C ILE A 86 14.27 11.46 3.36
N GLN A 87 13.58 12.46 3.92
CA GLN A 87 13.71 13.84 3.45
C GLN A 87 14.71 14.59 4.32
N LEU A 88 15.66 15.29 3.70
CA LEU A 88 16.67 16.11 4.37
C LEU A 88 16.41 17.60 4.12
N HIS A 89 16.54 18.43 5.15
CA HIS A 89 16.38 19.88 5.05
C HIS A 89 17.57 20.58 4.40
N ASP A 90 18.77 20.03 4.58
CA ASP A 90 20.02 20.69 4.23
C ASP A 90 20.75 19.91 3.13
N GLY A 91 21.30 20.66 2.17
CA GLY A 91 22.06 20.12 1.03
C GLY A 91 21.68 20.83 -0.27
N SER A 92 22.66 21.04 -1.16
CA SER A 92 22.39 21.54 -2.52
C SER A 92 22.04 20.41 -3.49
N GLU A 93 22.58 19.22 -3.24
CA GLU A 93 22.38 17.99 -4.01
C GLU A 93 22.60 16.79 -3.09
N ILE A 94 21.93 15.68 -3.38
CA ILE A 94 22.17 14.42 -2.66
C ILE A 94 23.31 13.70 -3.35
N GLU A 95 24.48 13.75 -2.72
CA GLU A 95 25.60 12.94 -3.14
C GLU A 95 25.32 11.45 -2.92
N LYS A 96 25.82 10.60 -3.84
CA LYS A 96 25.72 9.14 -3.72
C LYS A 96 26.33 8.60 -2.42
N SER A 97 27.35 9.29 -1.88
CA SER A 97 27.95 9.02 -0.58
C SER A 97 26.92 9.13 0.55
N THR A 98 26.14 10.21 0.56
CA THR A 98 25.06 10.46 1.54
C THR A 98 23.99 9.36 1.49
N GLU A 99 23.51 9.01 0.30
CA GLU A 99 22.52 7.92 0.14
C GLU A 99 23.09 6.58 0.66
N SER A 100 24.35 6.28 0.33
CA SER A 100 25.02 5.04 0.75
C SER A 100 25.24 4.97 2.27
N GLU A 101 25.56 6.10 2.90
CA GLU A 101 25.73 6.18 4.35
C GLU A 101 24.39 6.01 5.07
N ILE A 102 23.34 6.72 4.64
CA ILE A 102 21.99 6.58 5.20
C ILE A 102 21.45 5.15 4.97
N GLN A 103 21.71 4.54 3.81
CA GLN A 103 21.41 3.13 3.54
C GLN A 103 22.08 2.19 4.55
N SER A 104 23.34 2.45 4.90
CA SER A 104 24.09 1.63 5.85
C SER A 104 23.51 1.75 7.26
N ILE A 105 23.20 2.97 7.70
CA ILE A 105 22.55 3.25 9.01
C ILE A 105 21.21 2.52 9.12
N ILE A 106 20.37 2.64 8.09
CA ILE A 106 19.04 1.99 8.09
C ILE A 106 19.18 0.47 8.05
N ASN A 107 20.13 -0.08 7.29
CA ASN A 107 20.36 -1.53 7.26
C ASN A 107 20.78 -2.08 8.62
N GLU A 108 21.64 -1.37 9.36
CA GLU A 108 22.05 -1.76 10.71
C GLU A 108 20.84 -1.81 11.66
N LEU A 109 20.07 -0.73 11.73
CA LEU A 109 18.86 -0.66 12.56
C LEU A 109 17.82 -1.70 12.14
N ALA A 110 17.62 -1.91 10.83
CA ALA A 110 16.67 -2.88 10.32
C ALA A 110 17.05 -4.31 10.68
N ASN A 111 18.35 -4.63 10.70
CA ASN A 111 18.84 -5.92 11.17
C ASN A 111 18.62 -6.10 12.68
N GLU A 112 18.88 -5.07 13.49
CA GLU A 112 18.66 -5.11 14.95
C GLU A 112 17.18 -5.39 15.30
N ASP A 113 16.25 -4.71 14.62
CA ASP A 113 14.82 -4.82 14.86
C ASP A 113 14.13 -5.88 13.97
N ASN A 114 14.88 -6.64 13.18
CA ASN A 114 14.39 -7.64 12.22
C ASN A 114 13.36 -7.08 11.20
N MET A 115 13.48 -5.84 10.76
CA MET A 115 12.53 -5.16 9.86
C MET A 115 12.59 -5.64 8.40
N GLY A 116 13.56 -6.48 8.07
CA GLY A 116 13.85 -6.85 6.69
C GLY A 116 14.67 -5.77 5.99
N ALA A 117 14.97 -5.98 4.71
CA ALA A 117 15.79 -5.05 3.95
C ALA A 117 14.96 -3.92 3.35
N PHE A 118 15.50 -2.70 3.40
CA PHE A 118 14.93 -1.53 2.72
C PHE A 118 15.80 -1.09 1.57
N ILE A 119 15.16 -0.64 0.50
CA ILE A 119 15.78 0.26 -0.47
C ILE A 119 15.59 1.68 0.06
N VAL A 120 16.68 2.40 0.29
CA VAL A 120 16.62 3.78 0.78
C VAL A 120 16.54 4.74 -0.39
N ASN A 121 15.60 5.67 -0.31
CA ASN A 121 15.50 6.83 -1.17
C ASN A 121 15.71 8.08 -0.31
N VAL A 122 16.62 8.96 -0.71
CA VAL A 122 16.88 10.21 0.02
C VAL A 122 16.43 11.36 -0.88
N GLU A 123 15.69 12.30 -0.32
CA GLU A 123 15.14 13.46 -1.03
C GLU A 123 15.50 14.75 -0.28
N LEU A 124 15.68 15.85 -1.02
CA LEU A 124 15.82 17.18 -0.41
C LEU A 124 14.44 17.79 -0.24
N LEU A 125 14.21 18.38 0.92
CA LEU A 125 12.97 19.06 1.20
C LEU A 125 13.00 20.43 0.50
N GLU A 126 12.12 20.61 -0.49
CA GLU A 126 12.00 21.90 -1.17
C GLU A 126 11.57 22.97 -0.16
N ILE A 127 12.42 23.98 0.02
CA ILE A 127 12.06 25.18 0.79
C ILE A 127 11.08 25.97 -0.08
N LYS A 128 9.80 25.94 0.29
CA LYS A 128 8.72 26.68 -0.39
C LYS A 128 8.70 28.15 -0.02
#